data_AF-A0A099RPD7-F1
#
_entry.id   AF-A0A099RPD7-F1
#
_cell.length_a   1.000
_cell.length_b   1.000
_cell.length_c   1.000
_cell.angle_alpha   90.00
_cell.angle_beta   90.00
_cell.angle_gamma   90.00
#
_symmetry.space_group_name_H-M   'P 1'
#
loop_
_entity.id
_entity.type
_entity.pdbx_description
1 polymer ?
#
loop_
_entity_poly.entity_id
_entity_poly.type
_entity_poly.pdbx_seq_one_letter_code
_entity_poly.pdbx_strand_id
1 'polypeptide(L)'
;MVHILIYIVLLYALPSLIWFQFYKSKSLKRKWIKFLMPILNALFWMGVFLAQIDSIQSKSTFEAKWNLYFHNDGSIVFYFLIIPQIIIGTIAPLVIFGINKAIHFMRGIVATITR
;
A
#
# COMPACT_ATOMS: atom_id res chain seq x y z
N MET A 1 20.16 9.66 -13.79
CA MET A 1 18.81 10.13 -13.38
C MET A 1 17.66 9.35 -14.02
N VAL A 2 17.66 9.09 -15.34
CA VAL A 2 16.57 8.35 -16.02
C VAL A 2 16.30 6.96 -15.43
N HIS A 3 17.34 6.21 -15.06
CA HIS A 3 17.17 4.88 -14.47
C HIS A 3 16.49 4.91 -13.09
N ILE A 4 16.77 5.92 -12.27
CA ILE A 4 16.13 6.11 -10.95
C ILE A 4 14.63 6.36 -11.13
N LEU A 5 14.26 7.19 -12.12
CA LEU A 5 12.87 7.42 -12.50
C LEU A 5 12.16 6.13 -12.96
N ILE A 6 12.82 5.31 -13.77
CA ILE A 6 12.27 4.01 -14.20
C ILE A 6 12.05 3.09 -13.01
N TYR A 7 13.02 2.99 -12.09
CA TYR A 7 12.87 2.19 -10.89
C TYR A 7 11.71 2.69 -10.03
N ILE A 8 11.57 4.00 -9.81
CA ILE A 8 10.43 4.59 -9.10
C ILE A 8 9.12 4.24 -9.82
N VAL A 9 9.01 4.43 -11.13
CA VAL A 9 7.76 4.12 -11.85
C VAL A 9 7.41 2.63 -11.72
N LEU A 10 8.37 1.73 -11.91
CA LEU A 10 8.16 0.29 -11.75
C LEU A 10 7.75 -0.06 -10.32
N LEU A 11 8.37 0.56 -9.32
CA LEU A 11 8.10 0.29 -7.91
C LEU A 11 6.66 0.58 -7.50
N TYR A 12 6.00 1.51 -8.18
CA TYR A 12 4.63 1.93 -7.89
C TYR A 12 3.65 1.25 -8.85
N ALA A 13 4.03 1.09 -10.12
CA ALA A 13 3.19 0.48 -11.14
C ALA A 13 2.99 -1.02 -10.92
N LEU A 14 4.05 -1.78 -10.57
CA LEU A 14 3.96 -3.23 -10.35
C LEU A 14 2.99 -3.60 -9.22
N PRO A 15 3.11 -3.07 -8.00
CA PRO A 15 2.16 -3.37 -6.93
C PRO A 15 0.75 -2.92 -7.29
N SER A 16 0.59 -1.73 -7.88
CA SER A 16 -0.71 -1.25 -8.35
C SER A 16 -1.35 -2.22 -9.35
N LEU A 17 -0.57 -2.78 -10.27
CA LEU A 17 -1.01 -3.76 -11.25
C LEU A 17 -1.39 -5.09 -10.60
N ILE A 18 -0.60 -5.56 -9.63
CA ILE A 18 -0.88 -6.78 -8.85
C ILE A 18 -2.22 -6.62 -8.13
N TRP A 19 -2.42 -5.50 -7.44
CA TRP A 19 -3.68 -5.20 -6.75
C TRP A 19 -4.85 -5.10 -7.72
N PHE A 20 -4.67 -4.41 -8.86
CA PHE A 20 -5.70 -4.32 -9.88
C PHE A 20 -6.13 -5.70 -10.39
N GLN A 21 -5.17 -6.58 -10.71
CA GLN A 21 -5.46 -7.95 -11.16
C GLN A 21 -6.14 -8.77 -10.06
N PHE A 22 -5.67 -8.65 -8.81
CA PHE A 22 -6.26 -9.32 -7.65
C PHE A 22 -7.73 -8.93 -7.45
N TYR A 23 -8.06 -7.64 -7.53
CA TYR A 23 -9.43 -7.15 -7.39
C TYR A 23 -10.32 -7.48 -8.59
N LYS A 24 -9.77 -7.44 -9.81
CA LYS A 24 -10.49 -7.79 -11.05
C LYS A 24 -10.75 -9.30 -11.18
N SER A 25 -9.92 -10.13 -10.55
CA SER A 25 -10.04 -11.58 -10.63
C SER A 25 -11.41 -12.08 -10.14
N LYS A 26 -12.11 -12.80 -11.02
CA LYS A 26 -13.36 -13.52 -10.72
C LYS A 26 -13.11 -14.83 -9.95
N SER A 27 -11.88 -15.36 -10.00
CA SER A 27 -11.49 -16.61 -9.33
C SER A 27 -11.55 -16.48 -7.80
N LEU A 28 -11.18 -15.31 -7.28
CA LEU A 28 -11.36 -14.95 -5.87
C LEU A 28 -12.83 -14.61 -5.59
N LYS A 29 -13.71 -15.63 -5.59
CA LYS A 29 -15.14 -15.50 -5.27
C LYS A 29 -15.38 -15.05 -3.82
N ARG A 30 -14.40 -15.28 -2.93
CA ARG A 30 -14.50 -15.00 -1.49
C ARG A 30 -14.26 -13.52 -1.21
N LYS A 31 -15.36 -12.75 -1.09
CA LYS A 31 -15.36 -11.30 -0.81
C LYS A 31 -14.55 -10.92 0.43
N TRP A 32 -14.49 -11.78 1.45
CA TRP A 32 -13.70 -11.54 2.66
C TRP A 32 -12.19 -11.51 2.39
N ILE A 33 -11.68 -12.31 1.43
CA ILE A 33 -10.24 -12.32 1.09
C ILE A 33 -9.85 -10.99 0.47
N LYS A 34 -10.72 -10.43 -0.38
CA LYS A 34 -10.52 -9.10 -1.00
C LYS A 34 -10.50 -7.96 0.02
N PHE A 35 -11.13 -8.15 1.18
CA PHE A 35 -11.12 -7.19 2.28
C PHE A 35 -9.94 -7.41 3.24
N LEU A 36 -9.58 -8.66 3.51
CA LEU A 36 -8.50 -9.02 4.42
C LEU A 36 -7.12 -8.70 3.84
N MET A 37 -6.94 -8.82 2.52
CA MET A 37 -5.63 -8.65 1.90
C MET A 37 -4.99 -7.27 2.09
N PRO A 38 -5.71 -6.13 1.94
CA PRO A 38 -5.17 -4.81 2.26
C PRO A 38 -4.71 -4.67 3.71
N ILE A 39 -5.42 -5.33 4.64
CA ILE A 39 -5.08 -5.34 6.07
C ILE A 39 -3.80 -6.13 6.29
N LEU A 40 -3.68 -7.32 5.68
CA LEU A 40 -2.46 -8.13 5.74
C LEU A 40 -1.27 -7.39 5.13
N ASN A 41 -1.47 -6.69 4.01
CA ASN A 41 -0.45 -5.84 3.42
C ASN A 41 -0.04 -4.69 4.35
N ALA A 42 -1.01 -4.05 5.00
CA ALA A 42 -0.73 -2.98 5.98
C ALA A 42 0.12 -3.51 7.13
N LEU A 43 -0.26 -4.67 7.69
CA LEU A 43 0.45 -5.30 8.79
C LEU A 43 1.87 -5.72 8.38
N PHE A 44 2.03 -6.28 7.18
CA PHE A 44 3.34 -6.66 6.65
C PHE A 44 4.25 -5.43 6.53
N TRP A 45 3.81 -4.38 5.84
CA TRP A 45 4.63 -3.18 5.66
C TRP A 45 4.83 -2.38 6.94
N MET A 46 3.87 -2.39 7.86
CA MET A 46 4.05 -1.84 9.22
C MET A 46 5.09 -2.63 10.00
N GLY A 47 5.10 -3.96 9.89
CA GLY A 47 6.14 -4.79 10.51
C GLY A 47 7.52 -4.48 9.95
N VAL A 48 7.64 -4.36 8.62
CA VAL A 48 8.89 -3.94 7.95
C VAL A 48 9.32 -2.54 8.42
N PHE A 49 8.37 -1.62 8.52
CA PHE A 49 8.61 -0.26 9.03
C PHE A 49 9.15 -0.26 10.47
N LEU A 50 8.51 -0.99 11.38
CA LEU A 50 8.94 -1.07 12.77
C LEU A 50 10.30 -1.76 12.91
N ALA A 51 10.55 -2.82 12.13
CA ALA A 51 11.86 -3.48 12.12
C ALA A 51 12.98 -2.55 11.63
N GLN A 52 12.69 -1.67 10.66
CA GLN A 52 13.64 -0.64 10.21
C GLN A 52 13.88 0.40 11.31
N ILE A 53 12.83 0.85 12.02
CA ILE A 53 12.98 1.77 13.15
C ILE A 53 13.85 1.17 14.25
N ASP A 54 13.61 -0.10 14.62
CA ASP A 54 14.36 -0.78 15.68
C ASP A 54 15.85 -0.99 15.29
N SER A 55 16.10 -1.33 14.02
CA SER A 55 17.45 -1.37 13.44
C SER A 55 18.18 -0.02 13.53
N ILE A 56 17.44 1.09 13.38
CA ILE A 56 17.98 2.44 13.50
C ILE A 56 18.29 2.77 14.97
N GLN A 57 17.36 2.49 15.88
CA GLN A 57 17.46 2.81 17.31
C GLN A 57 18.57 2.03 18.05
N SER A 58 18.89 0.80 17.62
CA SER A 58 19.76 -0.12 18.37
C SER A 58 21.29 0.15 18.35
N LYS A 59 21.80 1.32 17.90
CA LYS A 59 23.24 1.63 18.06
C LYS A 59 23.47 3.09 18.42
N SER A 60 23.77 3.37 19.70
CA SER A 60 24.61 4.40 20.35
C SER A 60 24.78 5.82 19.78
N THR A 61 24.20 6.17 18.64
CA THR A 61 24.25 7.47 17.98
C THR A 61 22.95 7.67 17.20
N PHE A 62 21.82 7.71 17.91
CA PHE A 62 20.51 8.01 17.33
C PHE A 62 20.58 9.31 16.51
N GLU A 63 21.25 10.33 17.02
CA GLU A 63 21.43 11.63 16.35
C GLU A 63 22.27 11.56 15.06
N ALA A 64 23.40 10.82 15.08
CA ALA A 64 24.25 10.70 13.90
C ALA A 64 23.61 9.84 12.81
N LYS A 65 22.92 8.75 13.18
CA LYS A 65 22.14 7.93 12.26
C LYS A 65 20.90 8.67 11.76
N TRP A 66 20.21 9.45 12.58
CA TRP A 66 19.07 10.24 12.15
C TRP A 66 19.50 11.26 11.10
N ASN A 67 20.56 12.04 11.35
CA ASN A 67 21.10 12.95 10.34
C ASN A 67 21.62 12.24 9.07
N LEU A 68 22.24 11.06 9.21
CA LEU A 68 22.62 10.21 8.08
C LEU A 68 21.41 9.68 7.31
N TYR A 69 20.33 9.25 7.97
CA TYR A 69 19.17 8.72 7.27
C TYR A 69 18.49 9.83 6.48
N PHE A 70 18.23 11.00 7.04
CA PHE A 70 17.56 12.07 6.27
C PHE A 70 18.42 12.65 5.12
N HIS A 71 19.70 12.29 5.00
CA HIS A 71 20.63 12.79 3.97
C HIS A 71 21.38 11.70 3.17
N ASN A 72 21.12 10.41 3.36
CA ASN A 72 21.89 9.33 2.75
C ASN A 72 20.99 8.23 2.15
N ASP A 73 21.54 7.47 1.19
CA ASP A 73 20.81 6.58 0.27
C ASP A 73 19.93 5.51 0.95
N GLY A 74 20.19 5.17 2.22
CA GLY A 74 19.40 4.20 2.98
C GLY A 74 17.96 4.65 3.30
N SER A 75 17.72 5.96 3.47
CA SER A 75 16.36 6.47 3.69
C SER A 75 15.53 6.55 2.42
N ILE A 76 16.16 6.47 1.24
CA ILE A 76 15.45 6.41 -0.03
C ILE A 76 14.53 5.19 -0.02
N VAL A 77 14.97 4.06 0.52
CA VAL A 77 14.12 2.87 0.66
C VAL A 77 12.93 3.16 1.59
N PHE A 78 13.14 3.87 2.69
CA PHE A 78 12.07 4.23 3.61
C PHE A 78 11.00 5.13 2.98
N TYR A 79 11.41 6.22 2.34
CA TYR A 79 10.51 7.21 1.74
C TYR A 79 9.91 6.79 0.40
N PHE A 80 10.68 6.10 -0.44
CA PHE A 80 10.27 5.75 -1.79
C PHE A 80 9.75 4.32 -1.93
N LEU A 81 10.00 3.45 -0.94
CA LEU A 81 9.51 2.06 -0.94
C LEU A 81 8.42 1.87 0.12
N ILE A 82 8.73 2.03 1.40
CA ILE A 82 7.84 1.54 2.47
C ILE A 82 6.56 2.36 2.57
N ILE A 83 6.66 3.69 2.71
CA ILE A 83 5.48 4.57 2.84
C ILE A 83 4.54 4.45 1.62
N PRO A 84 5.05 4.51 0.37
CA PRO A 84 4.21 4.32 -0.81
C PRO A 84 3.52 2.97 -0.87
N GLN A 85 4.15 1.89 -0.43
CA GLN A 85 3.52 0.56 -0.43
C GLN A 85 2.42 0.44 0.62
N ILE A 86 2.54 1.14 1.75
CA ILE A 86 1.45 1.27 2.73
C ILE A 86 0.27 2.03 2.09
N ILE A 87 0.54 3.16 1.42
CA ILE A 87 -0.53 3.96 0.80
C ILE A 87 -1.20 3.21 -0.36
N ILE A 88 -0.41 2.70 -1.32
CA ILE A 88 -0.90 2.03 -2.53
C ILE A 88 -1.44 0.65 -2.22
N GLY A 89 -0.81 -0.11 -1.33
CA GLY A 89 -1.20 -1.48 -1.04
C GLY A 89 -2.27 -1.60 0.05
N THR A 90 -2.61 -0.52 0.75
CA THR A 90 -3.66 -0.54 1.78
C THR A 90 -4.73 0.51 1.52
N ILE A 91 -4.38 1.80 1.44
CA ILE A 91 -5.38 2.87 1.36
C ILE A 91 -6.15 2.81 0.04
N ALA A 92 -5.45 2.76 -1.09
CA ALA A 92 -6.11 2.73 -2.40
C ALA A 92 -7.07 1.53 -2.57
N PRO A 93 -6.68 0.28 -2.24
CA PRO A 93 -7.57 -0.87 -2.22
C PRO A 93 -8.80 -0.73 -1.34
N LEU A 94 -8.65 -0.19 -0.13
CA LEU A 94 -9.77 -0.01 0.81
C LEU A 94 -10.75 1.05 0.28
N VAL A 95 -10.23 2.16 -0.26
CA VAL A 95 -11.06 3.21 -0.87
C VAL A 95 -11.82 2.67 -2.08
N ILE A 96 -11.14 1.97 -2.99
CA ILE A 96 -11.76 1.36 -4.18
C ILE A 96 -12.83 0.34 -3.76
N PHE A 97 -12.57 -0.47 -2.74
CA PHE A 97 -13.54 -1.42 -2.22
C PHE A 97 -14.77 -0.71 -1.63
N GLY A 98 -14.56 0.35 -0.83
CA GLY A 98 -15.63 1.17 -0.26
C GLY A 98 -16.50 1.84 -1.31
N ILE A 99 -15.88 2.47 -2.31
CA ILE A 99 -16.58 3.12 -3.45
C ILE A 99 -17.42 2.09 -4.22
N ASN A 100 -16.86 0.92 -4.56
CA ASN A 100 -17.60 -0.12 -5.27
C ASN A 100 -18.82 -0.61 -4.48
N LYS A 101 -18.70 -0.72 -3.15
CA LYS A 101 -19.81 -1.07 -2.27
C LYS A 101 -20.90 0.00 -2.24
N ALA A 102 -20.51 1.26 -2.12
CA ALA A 102 -21.44 2.39 -2.14
C ALA A 102 -22.21 2.46 -3.48
N ILE A 103 -21.52 2.31 -4.61
CA ILE A 103 -22.15 2.28 -5.94
C ILE A 103 -23.16 1.14 -6.05
N HIS A 104 -22.79 -0.05 -5.60
CA HIS A 104 -23.70 -1.21 -5.67
C HIS A 104 -24.93 -1.05 -4.77
N PHE A 105 -24.76 -0.41 -3.61
CA PHE A 105 -25.87 -0.09 -2.71
C PHE A 105 -26.83 0.93 -3.34
N MET A 106 -26.30 2.02 -3.89
CA MET A 106 -27.08 3.05 -4.60
C MET A 106 -27.89 2.47 -5.77
N ARG A 107 -27.27 1.58 -6.57
CA ARG A 107 -27.98 0.87 -7.66
C ARG A 107 -29.15 0.02 -7.15
N GLY A 108 -28.99 -0.60 -5.98
CA GLY A 108 -30.06 -1.35 -5.32
C GLY A 108 -31.22 -0.47 -4.90
N ILE A 109 -30.95 0.71 -4.32
CA ILE A 109 -31.98 1.69 -3.95
C ILE A 109 -32.76 2.15 -5.18
N VAL A 110 -32.05 2.57 -6.25
CA VAL A 110 -32.70 3.04 -7.48
C VAL A 110 -33.61 1.96 -8.06
N ALA A 111 -33.14 0.71 -8.15
CA ALA A 111 -33.93 -0.40 -8.65
C ALA A 111 -35.21 -0.67 -7.84
N THR A 112 -35.16 -0.47 -6.52
CA THR A 112 -36.33 -0.60 -5.63
C THR A 112 -37.33 0.53 -5.84
N ILE A 113 -36.86 1.77 -6.06
CA ILE A 113 -37.72 2.94 -6.28
C ILE A 113 -38.39 2.90 -7.65
N THR A 114 -37.72 2.36 -8.68
CA THR A 114 -38.24 2.30 -10.05
C THR A 114 -39.15 1.09 -10.33
N ARG A 115 -39.43 0.25 -9.34
CA ARG A 115 -40.36 -0.89 -9.42
C ARG A 115 -41.70 -0.51 -8.83
#